data_AF-A0A229THU7-F1
#
_entry.id   AF-A0A229THU7-F1
#
_cell.length_a   1.000
_cell.length_b   1.000
_cell.length_c   1.000
_cell.angle_alpha   90.00
_cell.angle_beta   90.00
_cell.angle_gamma   90.00
#
_symmetry.space_group_name_H-M   'P 1'
#
loop_
_entity.id
_entity.type
_entity.pdbx_description
1 polymer ?
#
loop_
_entity_poly.entity_id
_entity_poly.type
_entity_poly.pdbx_seq_one_letter_code
_entity_poly.pdbx_strand_id
1 'polypeptide(L)'
;MSMFEVLRTFGTKALLKFAGAVGLFLLLHLIRIVPVLIAKVIEVCMRRLDAFIVTQASRAPSGPVNQFFHPTTVPREEAANVHA
;
A
#
# COMPACT_ATOMS: atom_id res chain seq x y z
N MET A 1 18.71 -59.98 7.69
CA MET A 1 18.26 -58.80 6.91
C MET A 1 19.04 -58.78 5.60
N SER A 2 18.34 -58.67 4.47
CA SER A 2 18.98 -58.69 3.16
C SER A 2 19.62 -57.33 2.84
N MET A 3 20.80 -57.33 2.24
CA MET A 3 21.53 -56.12 1.80
C MET A 3 20.66 -55.24 0.88
N PHE A 4 19.72 -55.84 0.14
CA PHE A 4 18.76 -55.15 -0.72
C PHE A 4 17.70 -54.35 0.04
N GLU A 5 17.24 -54.81 1.20
CA GLU A 5 16.28 -54.08 2.05
C GLU A 5 16.91 -52.82 2.65
N VAL A 6 18.19 -52.92 3.03
CA VAL A 6 18.98 -51.80 3.53
C VAL A 6 19.12 -50.76 2.41
N LEU A 7 19.55 -51.17 1.23
CA LEU A 7 19.71 -50.25 0.09
C LEU A 7 18.40 -49.55 -0.29
N ARG A 8 17.29 -50.28 -0.29
CA ARG A 8 15.95 -49.74 -0.57
C ARG A 8 15.49 -48.76 0.51
N THR A 9 15.68 -49.08 1.78
CA THR A 9 15.24 -48.23 2.90
C THR A 9 16.09 -46.96 3.03
N PHE A 10 17.41 -47.08 2.86
CA PHE A 10 18.32 -45.93 2.91
C PHE A 10 18.15 -45.03 1.68
N GLY A 11 17.97 -45.61 0.48
CA GLY A 11 17.65 -44.86 -0.74
C GLY A 11 16.34 -44.08 -0.63
N THR A 12 15.29 -44.71 -0.09
CA THR A 12 13.97 -44.06 0.09
C THR A 12 14.02 -42.94 1.14
N LYS A 13 14.75 -43.14 2.25
CA LYS A 13 14.95 -42.09 3.27
C LYS A 13 15.75 -40.91 2.73
N ALA A 14 16.78 -41.14 1.93
CA ALA A 14 17.55 -40.08 1.29
C ALA A 14 16.69 -39.27 0.30
N LEU A 15 15.91 -39.97 -0.53
CA LEU A 15 15.00 -39.33 -1.49
C LEU A 15 13.92 -38.51 -0.79
N LEU A 16 13.35 -39.03 0.30
CA LEU A 16 12.33 -38.32 1.08
C LEU A 16 12.90 -37.06 1.75
N LYS A 17 14.12 -37.12 2.30
CA LYS A 17 14.80 -35.95 2.85
C LYS A 17 15.09 -34.91 1.78
N PHE A 18 15.56 -35.33 0.61
CA PHE A 18 15.83 -34.42 -0.51
C PHE A 18 14.54 -33.76 -1.02
N ALA A 19 13.50 -34.55 -1.29
CA ALA A 19 12.20 -34.03 -1.72
C ALA A 19 11.61 -33.07 -0.67
N GLY A 20 11.73 -33.40 0.62
CA GLY A 20 11.33 -32.52 1.72
C GLY A 20 12.12 -31.21 1.74
N ALA A 21 13.44 -31.26 1.55
CA ALA A 21 14.28 -30.07 1.49
C ALA A 21 13.94 -29.17 0.31
N VAL A 22 13.70 -29.75 -0.88
CA VAL A 22 13.27 -29.01 -2.07
C VAL A 22 11.88 -28.39 -1.85
N GLY A 23 10.93 -29.15 -1.30
CA GLY A 23 9.60 -28.65 -0.98
C GLY A 23 9.65 -27.49 0.02
N LEU A 24 10.44 -27.63 1.10
CA LEU A 24 10.65 -26.58 2.08
C LEU A 24 11.30 -25.34 1.46
N PHE A 25 12.32 -25.52 0.63
CA PHE A 25 12.97 -24.43 -0.09
C PHE A 25 11.96 -23.67 -0.96
N LEU A 26 11.13 -24.36 -1.73
CA LEU A 26 10.08 -23.75 -2.55
C LEU A 26 9.06 -22.99 -1.70
N LEU A 27 8.64 -23.56 -0.57
CA LEU A 27 7.69 -22.92 0.33
C LEU A 27 8.26 -21.61 0.91
N LEU A 28 9.49 -21.67 1.42
CA LEU A 28 10.20 -20.50 1.94
C LEU A 28 10.44 -19.46 0.85
N HIS A 29 10.76 -19.90 -0.36
CA HIS A 29 10.94 -19.03 -1.51
C HIS A 29 9.63 -18.31 -1.88
N LEU A 30 8.51 -19.03 -1.87
CA LEU A 30 7.19 -18.45 -2.13
C LEU A 30 6.81 -17.43 -1.06
N ILE A 31 7.04 -17.74 0.22
CA ILE A 31 6.79 -16.82 1.34
C ILE A 31 7.62 -15.54 1.19
N ARG A 32 8.86 -15.62 0.69
CA ARG A 32 9.72 -14.46 0.46
C ARG A 32 9.17 -13.50 -0.61
N ILE A 33 8.43 -13.99 -1.60
CA ILE A 33 7.88 -13.16 -2.68
C ILE A 33 6.70 -12.32 -2.16
N VAL A 34 5.91 -12.85 -1.23
CA VAL A 34 4.72 -12.19 -0.66
C VAL A 34 5.00 -10.77 -0.12
N PRO A 35 5.97 -10.54 0.79
CA PRO A 35 6.22 -9.20 1.32
C PRO A 35 6.69 -8.22 0.25
N VAL A 36 7.46 -8.68 -0.74
CA VAL A 36 7.92 -7.85 -1.86
C VAL A 36 6.72 -7.42 -2.72
N LEU A 37 5.80 -8.34 -2.99
CA LEU A 37 4.57 -8.06 -3.72
C LEU A 37 3.71 -7.03 -2.96
N ILE A 38 3.52 -7.22 -1.66
CA ILE A 38 2.76 -6.29 -0.81
C ILE A 38 3.39 -4.90 -0.85
N ALA A 39 4.71 -4.80 -0.65
CA ALA A 39 5.43 -3.54 -0.71
C ALA A 39 5.24 -2.83 -2.06
N LYS A 40 5.31 -3.58 -3.18
CA LYS A 40 5.06 -3.04 -4.52
C LYS A 40 3.64 -2.51 -4.70
N VAL A 41 2.64 -3.21 -4.19
CA VAL A 41 1.24 -2.76 -4.25
C VAL A 41 1.07 -1.45 -3.48
N ILE A 42 1.61 -1.36 -2.26
CA ILE A 42 1.57 -0.14 -1.44
C ILE A 42 2.27 1.02 -2.18
N GLU A 43 3.45 0.77 -2.73
CA GLU A 43 4.24 1.76 -3.49
C GLU A 43 3.44 2.33 -4.68
N VAL A 44 2.73 1.47 -5.42
CA VAL A 44 1.84 1.91 -6.51
C VAL A 44 0.65 2.70 -5.98
N CYS A 45 0.00 2.25 -4.91
CA CYS A 45 -1.12 2.98 -4.31
C CYS A 45 -0.71 4.38 -3.84
N MET A 46 0.42 4.50 -3.14
CA MET A 46 0.92 5.80 -2.65
C MET A 46 1.22 6.75 -3.82
N ARG A 47 1.88 6.27 -4.88
CA ARG A 47 2.12 7.10 -6.08
C ARG A 47 0.84 7.63 -6.71
N ARG A 48 -0.22 6.82 -6.75
CA ARG A 48 -1.51 7.27 -7.29
C ARG A 48 -2.19 8.30 -6.39
N LEU A 49 -2.12 8.11 -5.09
CA LEU A 49 -2.64 9.07 -4.12
C LEU A 49 -1.90 10.40 -4.20
N ASP A 50 -0.56 10.38 -4.25
CA ASP A 50 0.25 11.59 -4.40
C ASP A 50 -0.10 12.33 -5.68
N ALA A 51 -0.19 11.63 -6.81
CA ALA A 51 -0.60 12.25 -8.07
C ALA A 51 -1.98 12.90 -8.00
N PHE A 52 -2.92 12.25 -7.31
CA PHE A 52 -4.27 12.78 -7.11
C PHE A 52 -4.27 14.03 -6.21
N ILE A 53 -3.54 13.98 -5.08
CA ILE A 53 -3.40 15.11 -4.15
C ILE A 53 -2.73 16.29 -4.85
N VAL A 54 -1.63 16.05 -5.58
CA VAL A 54 -0.95 17.08 -6.35
C VAL A 54 -1.91 17.68 -7.36
N THR A 55 -2.68 16.88 -8.10
CA THR A 55 -3.66 17.38 -9.08
C THR A 55 -4.74 18.23 -8.42
N GLN A 56 -5.23 17.86 -7.24
CA GLN A 56 -6.21 18.64 -6.50
C GLN A 56 -5.60 19.94 -5.94
N ALA A 57 -4.41 19.88 -5.36
CA ALA A 57 -3.74 21.03 -4.77
C ALA A 57 -3.24 22.04 -5.82
N SER A 58 -2.84 21.56 -6.99
CA SER A 58 -2.39 22.40 -8.12
C SER A 58 -3.54 22.90 -9.00
N ARG A 59 -4.78 22.45 -8.75
CA ARG A 59 -5.95 22.98 -9.44
C ARG A 59 -6.14 24.44 -9.04
N ALA A 60 -6.11 25.32 -10.03
CA ALA A 60 -6.39 26.74 -9.83
C ALA A 60 -7.77 26.90 -9.14
N PRO A 61 -7.89 27.75 -8.10
CA PRO A 61 -9.15 27.95 -7.41
C PRO A 61 -10.25 28.36 -8.39
N SER A 62 -11.34 27.61 -8.46
CA SER A 62 -12.46 27.86 -9.39
C SER A 62 -13.47 28.88 -8.87
N GLY A 63 -13.08 29.70 -7.90
CA GLY A 63 -13.96 30.69 -7.27
C GLY A 63 -13.19 31.59 -6.29
N PRO A 64 -13.79 32.71 -5.86
CA PRO A 64 -13.16 33.63 -4.92
C PRO A 64 -12.81 32.90 -3.62
N VAL A 65 -11.53 32.93 -3.25
CA VAL A 65 -10.93 32.26 -2.07
C VAL A 65 -11.32 32.95 -0.76
N ASN A 66 -12.47 33.64 -0.73
CA ASN A 66 -12.90 34.41 0.43
C ASN A 66 -14.00 33.68 1.21
N GLN A 67 -13.65 32.51 1.74
CA GLN A 67 -14.54 31.69 2.60
C GLN A 67 -14.80 32.31 3.98
N PHE A 68 -14.08 33.39 4.34
CA PHE A 68 -14.21 34.08 5.62
C PHE A 68 -15.20 35.26 5.59
N PHE A 69 -15.53 35.75 4.40
CA PHE A 69 -16.54 36.80 4.23
C PHE A 69 -17.83 36.13 3.77
N HIS A 70 -18.63 35.66 4.72
CA HIS A 70 -20.06 35.55 4.45
C HIS A 70 -20.55 36.96 4.08
N PRO A 71 -21.20 37.18 2.93
CA PRO A 71 -21.92 38.42 2.69
C PRO A 71 -23.13 38.40 3.63
N THR A 72 -22.92 38.87 4.84
CA THR A 72 -23.99 39.28 5.73
C THR A 72 -24.70 40.39 4.96
N THR A 73 -25.88 40.10 4.41
CA THR A 73 -26.80 41.14 3.94
C THR A 73 -27.27 41.90 5.17
N VAL A 74 -26.39 42.75 5.72
CA VAL A 74 -26.75 43.71 6.74
C VAL A 74 -27.47 44.84 6.01
N PRO A 75 -28.71 45.19 6.38
CA PRO A 75 -29.34 46.38 5.83
C PRO A 75 -28.45 47.59 6.13
N ARG A 76 -28.37 48.46 5.12
CA ARG A 76 -27.45 49.60 4.94
C ARG A 76 -27.44 50.66 6.07
N GLU A 77 -28.12 50.45 7.19
CA GLU A 77 -28.26 51.47 8.25
C GLU A 77 -27.11 51.47 9.27
N GLU A 78 -26.33 50.39 9.41
CA GLU A 78 -25.39 50.27 10.53
C GLU A 78 -23.93 50.66 10.22
N ALA A 79 -23.63 51.09 8.99
CA ALA A 79 -22.27 51.46 8.57
C ALA A 79 -21.94 52.96 8.72
N ALA A 80 -22.83 53.79 9.27
CA ALA A 80 -22.65 55.24 9.31
C ALA A 80 -21.95 55.79 10.57
N ASN A 81 -21.74 54.98 11.62
CA ASN A 81 -21.32 55.50 12.94
C ASN A 81 -19.87 55.21 13.33
N VAL A 82 -18.97 54.97 12.37
CA VAL A 82 -17.53 54.79 12.66
C VAL A 82 -16.72 55.92 12.04
N HIS A 83 -17.14 57.18 12.21
CA HIS A 83 -16.29 58.37 12.11
C HIS A 83 -17.00 59.57 12.77
N ALA A 84 -16.88 59.70 14.10
CA ALA A 84 -17.06 60.94 14.84
C ALA A 84 -16.16 60.93 16.07
#